data_AF-A0A645HMV2-F1
#
_entry.id   AF-A0A645HMV2-F1
#
_cell.length_a   1.000
_cell.length_b   1.000
_cell.length_c   1.000
_cell.angle_alpha   90.00
_cell.angle_beta   90.00
_cell.angle_gamma   90.00
#
_symmetry.space_group_name_H-M   'P 1'
#
loop_
_entity.id
_entity.type
_entity.pdbx_description
1 polymer ?
#
loop_
_entity_poly.entity_id
_entity_poly.type
_entity_poly.pdbx_seq_one_letter_code
_entity_poly.pdbx_strand_id
1 'polypeptide(L)' 'MQNMTTLLETIKKAKPAAAKGQYFRSVTVASTMSPGVKINTAKI' A
#
# COMPACT_ATOMS: atom_id res chain seq x y z
N MET A 1 -13.02 -5.63 -3.61
CA MET A 1 -11.68 -4.97 -3.67
C MET A 1 -11.67 -3.51 -3.22
N GLN A 2 -12.81 -2.83 -3.05
CA GLN A 2 -12.87 -1.42 -2.66
C GLN A 2 -12.13 -1.05 -1.36
N ASN A 3 -12.13 -1.92 -0.34
CA ASN A 3 -11.50 -1.63 0.96
C ASN A 3 -9.97 -1.46 0.88
N MET A 4 -9.31 -2.24 0.02
CA MET A 4 -7.85 -2.18 -0.11
C MET A 4 -7.43 -0.94 -0.89
N THR A 5 -8.17 -0.61 -1.94
CA THR A 5 -7.93 0.60 -2.74
C THR A 5 -8.19 1.87 -1.94
N THR A 6 -9.26 1.92 -1.13
CA THR A 6 -9.55 3.09 -0.28
C THR A 6 -8.49 3.29 0.79
N LEU A 7 -8.03 2.23 1.45
CA LEU A 7 -6.93 2.32 2.42
C LEU A 7 -5.61 2.78 1.78
N LEU A 8 -5.30 2.32 0.57
CA LEU A 8 -4.10 2.77 -0.12
C LEU A 8 -4.20 4.23 -0.56
N GLU A 9 -5.37 4.68 -1.01
CA GLU A 9 -5.62 6.07 -1.36
C GLU A 9 -5.55 7.01 -0.15
N THR A 10 -6.09 6.62 1.01
CA THR A 10 -5.98 7.43 2.23
C THR A 10 -4.54 7.54 2.69
N ILE A 11 -3.77 6.46 2.65
CA ILE A 11 -2.35 6.49 3.03
C ILE A 11 -1.52 7.30 2.02
N LYS A 12 -1.84 7.24 0.72
CA LYS A 12 -1.21 8.05 -0.32
C LYS A 12 -1.51 9.55 -0.15
N LYS A 13 -2.75 9.91 0.23
CA LYS A 13 -3.12 11.29 0.56
C LYS A 13 -2.46 11.79 1.84
N ALA A 14 -2.23 10.89 2.80
CA ALA A 14 -1.50 11.18 4.03
C ALA A 14 0.03 11.27 3.83
N LYS A 15 0.53 11.18 2.58
CA LYS A 15 1.97 11.33 2.29
C LYS A 15 2.44 12.73 2.71
N PRO A 16 3.40 12.85 3.63
CA PRO A 16 3.93 14.15 4.04
C PRO A 16 4.71 14.79 2.88
N ALA A 17 4.58 16.11 2.72
CA ALA A 17 5.23 16.88 1.64
C ALA A 17 6.77 16.78 1.65
N ALA A 18 7.36 16.44 2.79
CA ALA A 18 8.81 16.22 2.94
C ALA A 18 9.30 14.86 2.40
N ALA A 19 8.40 13.90 2.14
CA ALA A 19 8.79 12.57 1.66
C ALA A 19 9.14 12.60 0.16
N LYS A 20 10.42 12.80 -0.14
CA LYS A 20 11.00 12.71 -1.49
C LYS A 20 11.32 11.24 -1.83
N GLY A 21 10.91 10.79 -3.03
CA GLY A 21 11.13 9.42 -3.52
C GLY A 21 9.91 8.48 -3.43
N GLN A 22 10.15 7.17 -3.59
CA GLN A 22 9.12 6.13 -3.47
C GLN A 22 8.61 6.06 -2.03
N TYR A 23 7.34 6.41 -1.85
CA TYR A 23 6.68 6.39 -0.54
C TYR A 23 6.33 4.97 -0.07
N PHE A 24 5.92 4.10 -1.00
CA PHE A 24 5.65 2.69 -0.73
C PHE A 24 6.76 1.82 -1.30
N ARG A 25 7.58 1.23 -0.43
CA ARG A 25 8.71 0.34 -0.80
C ARG A 25 8.25 -1.09 -1.10
N SER A 26 7.32 -1.61 -0.31
CA SER A 26 6.72 -2.93 -0.49
C SER A 26 5.37 -2.98 0.21
N VAL A 27 4.35 -3.55 -0.44
CA VAL A 27 3.04 -3.81 0.17
C VAL A 27 2.77 -5.30 0.11
N THR A 28 2.43 -5.88 1.26
CA THR A 28 2.09 -7.31 1.38
C THR A 28 0.71 -7.41 2.00
N VAL A 29 -0.17 -8.18 1.38
CA VAL A 29 -1.50 -8.48 1.94
C VAL A 29 -1.46 -9.90 2.48
N ALA A 30 -1.81 -10.06 3.75
CA ALA A 30 -1.90 -11.34 4.41
C ALA A 30 -3.20 -11.40 5.23
N SER A 31 -3.86 -12.55 5.22
CA SER A 31 -4.89 -12.86 6.22
C SER A 31 -4.21 -13.41 7.48
N THR A 32 -4.91 -13.34 8.62
CA THR A 32 -4.39 -13.55 9.98
C THR A 32 -3.50 -14.79 10.15
N MET A 33 -3.68 -15.85 9.36
CA MET A 33 -2.94 -17.12 9.45
C MET A 33 -2.40 -17.64 8.11
N SER A 34 -2.37 -16.81 7.06
CA SER A 34 -1.97 -17.23 5.70
C SER A 34 -0.69 -16.54 5.25
N PRO A 35 0.13 -17.20 4.41
CA PRO A 35 1.32 -16.57 3.84
C PRO A 35 0.95 -15.30 3.04
N GLY A 36 1.76 -14.26 3.20
CA GLY A 36 1.49 -12.96 2.60
C GLY A 36 1.77 -12.92 1.09
N VAL A 37 0.88 -12.28 0.33
CA VAL A 37 1.06 -12.02 -1.10
C VAL A 37 1.63 -10.62 -1.28
N LYS A 38 2.83 -10.52 -1.86
CA LYS A 38 3.43 -9.23 -2.24
C LYS A 38 2.68 -8.64 -3.42
N ILE A 39 2.23 -7.40 -3.27
CA ILE A 39 1.52 -6.65 -4.30
C ILE A 39 2.46 -5.58 -4.86
N ASN A 40 2.50 -5.48 -6.19
CA ASN A 40 3.32 -4.47 -6.85
C ASN A 40 2.65 -3.09 -6.73
N THR A 41 3.31 -2.18 -6.02
CA THR A 41 2.86 -0.80 -5.79
C THR A 41 2.95 0.09 -7.02
N ALA A 42 3.58 -0.37 -8.11
CA ALA A 42 3.66 0.34 -9.38
C ALA A 42 2.46 0.08 -10.31
N LYS A 43 1.62 -0.91 -10.00
CA LYS A 43 0.47 -1.33 -10.84
C LYS A 43 -0.89 -1.06 -10.21
N ILE A 44 -0.97 -0.10 -9.29
CA ILE A 44 -2.22 0.38 -8.68
C ILE A 44 -2.45 1.83 -9.09
#